data_AF-A0AA37HA98-F1
#
_entry.id   AF-A0AA37HA98-F1
#
_cell.length_a   1.000
_cell.length_b   1.000
_cell.length_c   1.000
_cell.angle_alpha   90.00
_cell.angle_beta   90.00
_cell.angle_gamma   90.00
#
_symmetry.space_group_name_H-M   'P 1'
#
loop_
_entity.id
_entity.type
_entity.pdbx_description
1 polymer ?
#
loop_
_entity_poly.entity_id
_entity_poly.type
_entity_poly.pdbx_seq_one_letter_code
_entity_poly.pdbx_strand_id
1 'polypeptide(L)'
;MTDPTFAVYGHPPADLAEVADGAVQLSPLVPGSAALEDLDAGSLAGLTMLAPPGTLERRHALALGLRALAPGAPLTVLAPKDRGGSRLARELSGFGCRLDESARRHHRIVRTVRPDTPAGLDEAIADGAPQRLADLGLWTQAGIFSWNRIDPGTALLIETMPALSGRGADLGCGLGVLARAVLASPKVTGLALIDIDRRAVAAARRNVGDPRVTIAWGDARAADAVPDRLDFVVMNPPFHDGGAEDRALGQAFIRRAAAALRPGGTLWLTANAHLPYEATLAEVFREVTQRAAAHGYKIHEARK
;
A
#
# COMPACT_ATOMS: atom_id res chain seq x y z
N MET A 1 18.83 -23.32 22.36
CA MET A 1 17.43 -23.01 21.97
C MET A 1 17.42 -21.56 21.55
N THR A 2 17.06 -21.25 20.31
CA THR A 2 16.79 -19.88 19.88
C THR A 2 15.57 -19.37 20.63
N ASP A 3 15.57 -18.10 21.04
CA ASP A 3 14.44 -17.49 21.73
C ASP A 3 13.17 -17.57 20.86
N PRO A 4 11.98 -17.76 21.47
CA PRO A 4 10.73 -17.83 20.74
C PRO A 4 10.45 -16.51 20.00
N THR A 5 10.27 -16.59 18.68
CA THR A 5 9.99 -15.42 17.85
C THR A 5 8.51 -15.08 17.89
N PHE A 6 8.17 -13.89 18.39
CA PHE A 6 6.84 -13.30 18.26
C PHE A 6 6.82 -12.30 17.11
N ALA A 7 5.65 -12.09 16.51
CA ALA A 7 5.51 -11.16 15.40
C ALA A 7 4.26 -10.29 15.49
N VAL A 8 4.32 -9.17 14.77
CA VAL A 8 3.20 -8.24 14.59
C VAL A 8 3.03 -7.93 13.11
N TYR A 9 1.77 -7.94 12.66
CA TYR A 9 1.41 -7.51 11.32
C TYR A 9 0.59 -6.23 11.39
N GLY A 10 1.17 -5.13 10.91
CA GLY A 10 0.57 -3.80 10.86
C GLY A 10 0.83 -3.03 12.16
N HIS A 11 -0.05 -2.08 12.47
CA HIS A 11 -0.01 -1.30 13.71
C HIS A 11 -1.30 -1.49 14.50
N PRO A 12 -1.51 -2.66 15.15
CA PRO A 12 -2.62 -2.87 16.06
C PRO A 12 -2.69 -1.74 17.12
N PRO A 13 -3.87 -1.16 17.40
CA PRO A 13 -4.01 -0.20 18.49
C PRO A 13 -3.65 -0.86 19.82
N ALA A 14 -2.71 -0.26 20.56
CA ALA A 14 -2.14 -0.84 21.78
C ALA A 14 -3.17 -1.10 22.90
N ASP A 15 -4.30 -0.40 22.88
CA ASP A 15 -5.39 -0.60 23.84
C ASP A 15 -6.40 -1.69 23.42
N LEU A 16 -6.23 -2.27 22.23
CA LEU A 16 -7.09 -3.32 21.68
C LEU A 16 -6.40 -4.68 21.62
N ALA A 17 -5.09 -4.71 21.41
CA ALA A 17 -4.31 -5.94 21.36
C ALA A 17 -2.91 -5.74 21.95
N GLU A 18 -2.45 -6.73 22.70
CA GLU A 18 -1.09 -6.78 23.22
C GLU A 18 -0.14 -7.27 22.12
N VAL A 19 0.97 -6.57 21.97
CA VAL A 19 2.07 -6.94 21.08
C VAL A 19 3.26 -7.27 21.96
N ALA A 20 3.80 -8.47 21.80
CA ALA A 20 4.96 -8.91 22.59
C ALA A 20 6.16 -7.99 22.37
N ASP A 21 6.93 -7.75 23.43
CA ASP A 21 8.17 -6.98 23.34
C ASP A 21 9.14 -7.67 22.37
N GLY A 22 9.76 -6.88 21.50
CA GLY A 22 10.67 -7.40 20.47
C GLY A 22 9.98 -8.13 19.31
N ALA A 23 8.64 -8.09 19.20
CA ALA A 23 7.93 -8.71 18.10
C ALA A 23 8.42 -8.19 16.73
N VAL A 24 8.70 -9.13 15.82
CA VAL A 24 9.13 -8.81 14.47
C VAL A 24 7.96 -8.21 13.68
N GLN A 25 8.16 -7.04 13.09
CA GLN A 25 7.17 -6.44 12.18
C GLN A 25 7.18 -7.16 10.83
N LEU A 26 5.99 -7.49 10.32
CA LEU A 26 5.80 -8.27 9.08
C LEU A 26 4.94 -7.59 8.01
N SER A 27 4.43 -6.39 8.26
CA SER A 27 3.54 -5.71 7.32
C SER A 27 4.27 -5.18 6.09
N PRO A 28 3.78 -5.44 4.86
CA PRO A 28 4.38 -4.88 3.65
C PRO A 28 4.25 -3.35 3.58
N LEU A 29 3.44 -2.73 4.45
CA LEU A 29 3.24 -1.28 4.55
C LEU A 29 4.20 -0.61 5.54
N VAL A 30 5.14 -1.36 6.14
CA VAL A 30 6.16 -0.81 7.05
C VAL A 30 7.54 -1.02 6.45
N PRO A 31 8.16 0.01 5.85
CA PRO A 31 9.50 -0.08 5.28
C PRO A 31 10.53 -0.69 6.23
N GLY A 32 11.33 -1.62 5.71
CA GLY A 32 12.37 -2.32 6.46
C GLY A 32 11.88 -3.54 7.27
N SER A 33 10.57 -3.81 7.27
CA SER A 33 10.02 -5.01 7.92
C SER A 33 10.31 -6.30 7.14
N ALA A 34 10.24 -7.44 7.83
CA ALA A 34 10.39 -8.74 7.21
C ALA A 34 9.13 -9.14 6.40
N ALA A 35 9.25 -10.17 5.57
CA ALA A 35 8.14 -10.67 4.76
C ALA A 35 7.45 -11.84 5.42
N LEU A 36 6.14 -11.71 5.68
CA LEU A 36 5.33 -12.80 6.22
C LEU A 36 5.35 -14.03 5.30
N GLU A 37 5.39 -13.82 3.99
CA GLU A 37 5.46 -14.85 2.96
C GLU A 37 6.79 -15.61 2.93
N ASP A 38 7.87 -15.03 3.45
CA ASP A 38 9.21 -15.62 3.49
C ASP A 38 9.48 -16.40 4.79
N LEU A 39 8.57 -16.35 5.77
CA LEU A 39 8.72 -17.10 7.01
C LEU A 39 8.48 -18.60 6.82
N ASP A 40 9.36 -19.39 7.44
CA ASP A 40 9.24 -20.84 7.54
C ASP A 40 7.97 -21.25 8.29
N ALA A 41 7.38 -22.38 7.90
CA ALA A 41 6.21 -22.91 8.57
C ALA A 41 6.51 -23.28 10.02
N GLY A 42 5.65 -22.88 10.95
CA GLY A 42 5.82 -23.16 12.38
C GLY A 42 6.96 -22.39 13.08
N SER A 43 7.54 -21.37 12.45
CA SER A 43 8.63 -20.57 13.00
C SER A 43 8.23 -19.55 14.07
N LEU A 44 6.94 -19.18 14.14
CA LEU A 44 6.44 -18.16 15.07
C LEU A 44 5.80 -18.79 16.33
N ALA A 45 6.18 -18.27 17.48
CA ALA A 45 5.60 -18.61 18.77
C ALA A 45 4.32 -17.81 19.10
N GLY A 46 4.01 -16.75 18.34
CA GLY A 46 2.77 -16.00 18.44
C GLY A 46 2.69 -14.84 17.45
N LEU A 47 1.48 -14.44 17.08
CA LEU A 47 1.22 -13.39 16.09
C LEU A 47 0.06 -12.49 16.51
N THR A 48 0.28 -11.18 16.46
CA THR A 48 -0.79 -10.18 16.57
C THR A 48 -0.95 -9.46 15.22
N MET A 49 -2.15 -9.49 14.65
CA MET A 49 -2.41 -8.99 13.29
C MET A 49 -3.54 -7.97 13.25
N LEU A 50 -3.22 -6.74 12.86
CA LEU A 50 -4.22 -5.83 12.31
C LEU A 50 -4.52 -6.29 10.88
N ALA A 51 -5.65 -6.99 10.72
CA ALA A 51 -5.98 -7.66 9.47
C ALA A 51 -6.28 -6.62 8.38
N PRO A 52 -5.77 -6.82 7.16
CA PRO A 52 -5.98 -5.86 6.09
C PRO A 52 -7.46 -5.82 5.63
N PRO A 53 -7.91 -4.72 5.03
CA PRO A 53 -9.34 -4.51 4.73
C PRO A 53 -9.83 -5.33 3.53
N GLY A 54 -8.98 -5.58 2.53
CA GLY A 54 -9.35 -6.32 1.32
C GLY A 54 -9.63 -7.80 1.62
N THR A 55 -10.68 -8.38 1.02
CA THR A 55 -11.07 -9.77 1.32
C THR A 55 -10.00 -10.79 0.93
N LEU A 56 -9.51 -10.75 -0.32
CA LEU A 56 -8.46 -11.65 -0.78
C LEU A 56 -7.14 -11.41 -0.03
N GLU A 57 -6.77 -10.13 0.13
CA GLU A 57 -5.58 -9.73 0.89
C GLU A 57 -5.61 -10.24 2.34
N ARG A 58 -6.75 -10.09 3.03
CA ARG A 58 -6.92 -10.55 4.41
C ARG A 58 -6.86 -12.04 4.51
N ARG A 59 -7.57 -12.76 3.65
CA ARG A 59 -7.57 -14.22 3.67
C ARG A 59 -6.16 -14.76 3.40
N HIS A 60 -5.43 -14.14 2.48
CA HIS A 60 -4.03 -14.45 2.20
C HIS A 60 -3.10 -14.18 3.39
N ALA A 61 -3.19 -13.00 4.01
CA ALA A 61 -2.39 -12.66 5.19
C ALA A 61 -2.68 -13.57 6.38
N LEU A 62 -3.95 -13.88 6.65
CA LEU A 62 -4.35 -14.82 7.70
C LEU A 62 -3.80 -16.22 7.44
N ALA A 63 -3.84 -16.70 6.20
CA ALA A 63 -3.34 -18.01 5.84
C ALA A 63 -1.81 -18.11 5.99
N LEU A 64 -1.06 -17.09 5.55
CA LEU A 64 0.38 -17.02 5.79
C LEU A 64 0.72 -16.95 7.28
N GLY A 65 -0.04 -16.17 8.06
CA GLY A 65 0.11 -16.10 9.52
C GLY A 65 -0.09 -17.46 10.19
N LEU A 66 -1.14 -18.19 9.83
CA LEU A 66 -1.41 -19.53 10.33
C LEU A 66 -0.38 -20.57 9.86
N ARG A 67 0.21 -20.41 8.67
CA ARG A 67 1.32 -21.23 8.19
C ARG A 67 2.58 -21.01 9.05
N ALA A 68 2.90 -19.75 9.33
CA ALA A 68 4.09 -19.37 10.08
C ALA A 68 4.01 -19.72 11.58
N LEU A 69 2.81 -19.75 12.17
CA LEU A 69 2.61 -20.11 13.58
C LEU A 69 2.86 -21.60 13.86
N ALA A 70 3.58 -21.89 14.94
CA ALA A 70 3.72 -23.24 15.48
C ALA A 70 2.35 -23.80 15.92
N PRO A 71 2.11 -25.13 15.85
CA PRO A 71 0.90 -25.75 16.39
C PRO A 71 0.60 -25.29 17.83
N GLY A 72 -0.62 -24.82 18.08
CA GLY A 72 -1.03 -24.30 19.39
C GLY A 72 -0.57 -22.87 19.71
N ALA A 73 0.26 -22.23 18.87
CA ALA A 73 0.71 -20.86 19.12
C ALA A 73 -0.44 -19.85 19.04
N PRO A 74 -0.47 -18.83 19.92
CA PRO A 74 -1.53 -17.82 19.96
C PRO A 74 -1.54 -16.92 18.72
N LEU A 75 -2.75 -16.61 18.27
CA LEU A 75 -3.06 -15.65 17.22
C LEU A 75 -4.12 -14.67 17.72
N THR A 76 -3.79 -13.37 17.74
CA THR A 76 -4.76 -12.29 17.95
C THR A 76 -4.96 -11.53 16.67
N VAL A 77 -6.18 -11.51 16.13
CA VAL A 77 -6.53 -10.79 14.90
C VAL A 77 -7.56 -9.72 15.22
N LEU A 78 -7.35 -8.51 14.73
CA LEU A 78 -8.32 -7.45 14.84
C LEU A 78 -8.44 -6.65 13.54
N ALA A 79 -9.62 -6.09 13.30
CA ALA A 79 -9.86 -5.15 12.22
C ALA A 79 -11.08 -4.28 12.54
N PRO A 80 -11.18 -3.05 11.99
CA PRO A 80 -12.39 -2.25 12.11
C PRO A 80 -13.61 -3.00 11.56
N LYS A 81 -14.76 -2.86 12.22
CA LYS A 81 -15.99 -3.61 11.95
C LYS A 81 -16.45 -3.47 10.50
N ASP A 82 -16.33 -2.26 9.96
CA ASP A 82 -16.66 -1.85 8.59
C ASP A 82 -15.54 -2.15 7.59
N ARG A 83 -14.33 -2.48 8.06
CA ARG A 83 -13.13 -2.73 7.24
C ARG A 83 -12.64 -4.17 7.40
N GLY A 84 -13.55 -5.13 7.20
CA GLY A 84 -13.22 -6.56 7.24
C GLY A 84 -13.40 -7.24 8.59
N GLY A 85 -13.46 -6.48 9.69
CA GLY A 85 -13.63 -7.03 11.04
C GLY A 85 -14.83 -7.95 11.19
N SER A 86 -15.97 -7.61 10.58
CA SER A 86 -17.19 -8.43 10.61
C SER A 86 -17.06 -9.81 9.94
N ARG A 87 -16.00 -10.05 9.17
CA ARG A 87 -15.74 -11.31 8.44
C ARG A 87 -14.71 -12.20 9.15
N LEU A 88 -14.00 -11.68 10.14
CA LEU A 88 -12.86 -12.36 10.79
C LEU A 88 -13.25 -13.72 11.36
N ALA A 89 -14.31 -13.80 12.16
CA ALA A 89 -14.71 -15.09 12.73
C ALA A 89 -15.03 -16.12 11.65
N ARG A 90 -15.79 -15.76 10.62
CA ARG A 90 -16.10 -16.71 9.54
C ARG A 90 -14.86 -17.18 8.79
N GLU A 91 -13.92 -16.27 8.51
CA GLU A 91 -12.68 -16.60 7.81
C GLU A 91 -11.77 -17.52 8.66
N LEU A 92 -11.57 -17.19 9.95
CA LEU A 92 -10.75 -17.99 10.87
C LEU A 92 -11.39 -19.35 11.18
N SER A 93 -12.71 -19.42 11.39
CA SER A 93 -13.43 -20.70 11.51
C SER A 93 -13.27 -21.55 10.24
N GLY A 94 -13.26 -20.93 9.07
CA GLY A 94 -13.00 -21.61 7.79
C GLY A 94 -11.62 -22.25 7.70
N PHE A 95 -10.63 -21.73 8.45
CA PHE A 95 -9.30 -22.34 8.59
C PHE A 95 -9.24 -23.40 9.72
N GLY A 96 -10.35 -23.69 10.40
CA GLY A 96 -10.42 -24.65 11.50
C GLY A 96 -10.04 -24.07 12.87
N CYS A 97 -9.97 -22.74 13.01
CA CYS A 97 -9.62 -22.09 14.27
C CYS A 97 -10.80 -22.11 15.26
N ARG A 98 -10.50 -22.31 16.56
CA ARG A 98 -11.48 -22.14 17.66
C ARG A 98 -11.41 -20.71 18.18
N LEU A 99 -12.53 -20.02 18.24
CA LEU A 99 -12.53 -18.56 18.37
C LEU A 99 -13.01 -18.10 19.75
N ASP A 100 -12.30 -17.13 20.30
CA ASP A 100 -12.79 -16.21 21.33
C ASP A 100 -12.98 -14.82 20.68
N GLU A 101 -14.23 -14.40 20.52
CA GLU A 101 -14.59 -13.16 19.82
C GLU A 101 -15.00 -12.06 20.80
N SER A 102 -14.49 -10.85 20.57
CA SER A 102 -14.88 -9.65 21.29
C SER A 102 -14.96 -8.44 20.36
N ALA A 103 -15.56 -7.36 20.83
CA ALA A 103 -15.62 -6.11 20.09
C ALA A 103 -15.35 -4.91 21.01
N ARG A 104 -14.51 -3.99 20.56
CA ARG A 104 -14.12 -2.79 21.31
C ARG A 104 -13.74 -1.68 20.34
N ARG A 105 -14.11 -0.42 20.62
CA ARG A 105 -13.81 0.77 19.80
C ARG A 105 -14.01 0.52 18.29
N HIS A 106 -15.20 0.04 17.91
CA HIS A 106 -15.55 -0.27 16.52
C HIS A 106 -14.67 -1.33 15.83
N HIS A 107 -13.85 -2.09 16.55
CA HIS A 107 -13.10 -3.23 16.03
C HIS A 107 -13.76 -4.54 16.42
N ARG A 108 -13.61 -5.54 15.55
CA ARG A 108 -13.76 -6.95 15.93
C ARG A 108 -12.38 -7.48 16.29
N ILE A 109 -12.30 -8.25 17.37
CA ILE A 109 -11.08 -8.84 17.88
C ILE A 109 -11.35 -10.33 18.06
N VAL A 110 -10.56 -11.17 17.42
CA VAL A 110 -10.63 -12.62 17.48
C VAL A 110 -9.32 -13.15 18.06
N ARG A 111 -9.42 -13.86 19.19
CA ARG A 111 -8.30 -14.59 19.79
C ARG A 111 -8.47 -16.07 19.48
N THR A 112 -7.39 -16.71 19.07
CA THR A 112 -7.37 -18.13 18.75
C THR A 112 -5.96 -18.69 18.91
N VAL A 113 -5.80 -19.98 18.66
CA VAL A 113 -4.52 -20.66 18.53
C VAL A 113 -4.46 -21.34 17.17
N ARG A 114 -3.27 -21.50 16.60
CA ARG A 114 -3.09 -22.23 15.36
C ARG A 114 -3.48 -23.71 15.56
N PRO A 115 -4.48 -24.24 14.84
CA PRO A 115 -4.89 -25.66 14.98
C PRO A 115 -3.80 -26.60 14.48
N ASP A 116 -3.79 -27.87 14.89
CA ASP A 116 -2.80 -28.86 14.44
C ASP A 116 -2.82 -29.05 12.92
N THR A 117 -4.02 -29.05 12.34
CA THR A 117 -4.26 -29.22 10.90
C THR A 117 -5.20 -28.12 10.39
N PRO A 118 -4.69 -26.93 10.06
CA PRO A 118 -5.50 -25.88 9.45
C PRO A 118 -5.95 -26.27 8.04
N ALA A 119 -7.20 -25.94 7.69
CA ALA A 119 -7.79 -26.28 6.39
C ALA A 119 -7.63 -25.14 5.38
N GLY A 120 -7.33 -25.43 4.11
CA GLY A 120 -7.43 -24.44 3.03
C GLY A 120 -6.38 -23.31 3.06
N LEU A 121 -5.24 -23.50 3.73
CA LEU A 121 -4.16 -22.49 3.75
C LEU A 121 -3.56 -22.28 2.36
N ASP A 122 -3.22 -23.37 1.65
CA ASP A 122 -2.52 -23.29 0.36
C ASP A 122 -3.36 -22.56 -0.71
N GLU A 123 -4.66 -22.83 -0.77
CA GLU A 123 -5.61 -22.15 -1.65
C GLU A 123 -5.67 -20.65 -1.34
N ALA A 124 -5.86 -20.28 -0.07
CA ALA A 124 -5.88 -18.88 0.35
C ALA A 124 -4.56 -18.14 0.09
N ILE A 125 -3.43 -18.84 0.23
CA ILE A 125 -2.10 -18.30 -0.08
C ILE A 125 -2.00 -18.07 -1.59
N ALA A 126 -2.39 -19.03 -2.43
CA ALA A 126 -2.34 -18.91 -3.88
C ALA A 126 -3.26 -17.78 -4.40
N ASP A 127 -4.48 -17.66 -3.87
CA ASP A 127 -5.48 -16.68 -4.31
C ASP A 127 -5.00 -15.22 -4.15
N GLY A 128 -4.25 -14.93 -3.09
CA GLY A 128 -3.71 -13.59 -2.82
C GLY A 128 -2.25 -13.39 -3.23
N ALA A 129 -1.61 -14.39 -3.84
CA ALA A 129 -0.22 -14.33 -4.25
C ALA A 129 0.02 -13.34 -5.41
N PRO A 130 1.28 -12.91 -5.62
CA PRO A 130 1.67 -12.18 -6.83
C PRO A 130 1.30 -12.96 -8.10
N GLN A 131 0.66 -12.29 -9.05
CA GLN A 131 0.18 -12.88 -10.29
C GLN A 131 0.30 -11.91 -11.46
N ARG A 132 0.36 -12.43 -12.69
CA ARG A 132 0.28 -11.61 -13.90
C ARG A 132 -1.14 -11.64 -14.44
N LEU A 133 -1.82 -10.49 -14.47
CA LEU A 133 -3.14 -10.39 -15.10
C LEU A 133 -2.98 -10.16 -16.60
N ALA A 134 -3.49 -11.12 -17.39
CA ALA A 134 -3.37 -11.10 -18.84
C ALA A 134 -4.00 -9.83 -19.45
N ASP A 135 -5.20 -9.47 -19.00
CA ASP A 135 -5.96 -8.32 -19.53
C ASP A 135 -5.26 -6.97 -19.30
N LEU A 136 -4.47 -6.87 -18.22
CA LEU A 136 -3.68 -5.67 -17.93
C LEU A 136 -2.25 -5.75 -18.49
N GLY A 137 -1.77 -6.95 -18.78
CA GLY A 137 -0.38 -7.23 -19.10
C GLY A 137 0.60 -6.91 -17.96
N LEU A 138 0.12 -6.79 -16.72
CA LEU A 138 0.88 -6.35 -15.54
C LEU A 138 0.96 -7.47 -14.48
N TRP A 139 2.11 -7.58 -13.84
CA TRP A 139 2.25 -8.21 -12.53
C TRP A 139 1.55 -7.38 -11.46
N THR A 140 0.88 -8.06 -10.54
CA THR A 140 0.05 -7.47 -9.49
C THR A 140 -0.08 -8.42 -8.30
N GLN A 141 -0.74 -7.98 -7.23
CA GLN A 141 -1.05 -8.78 -6.06
C GLN A 141 -2.27 -8.19 -5.32
N ALA A 142 -3.12 -9.05 -4.76
CA ALA A 142 -4.23 -8.62 -3.92
C ALA A 142 -3.74 -7.74 -2.76
N GLY A 143 -4.40 -6.59 -2.58
CA GLY A 143 -4.04 -5.60 -1.56
C GLY A 143 -3.34 -4.36 -2.10
N ILE A 144 -2.68 -4.45 -3.27
CA ILE A 144 -2.15 -3.27 -3.95
C ILE A 144 -3.32 -2.40 -4.45
N PHE A 145 -3.13 -1.07 -4.45
CA PHE A 145 -4.12 -0.15 -5.00
C PHE A 145 -4.47 -0.50 -6.45
N SER A 146 -5.78 -0.61 -6.72
CA SER A 146 -6.32 -0.99 -8.02
C SER A 146 -5.66 -2.24 -8.64
N TRP A 147 -5.27 -3.22 -7.82
CA TRP A 147 -4.48 -4.37 -8.28
C TRP A 147 -5.07 -5.14 -9.47
N ASN A 148 -6.40 -5.14 -9.65
CA ASN A 148 -7.09 -5.91 -10.69
C ASN A 148 -7.69 -5.08 -11.84
N ARG A 149 -7.40 -3.78 -11.92
CA ARG A 149 -7.88 -2.91 -13.02
C ARG A 149 -7.03 -1.64 -13.13
N ILE A 150 -7.16 -0.90 -14.21
CA ILE A 150 -6.62 0.47 -14.25
C ILE A 150 -7.57 1.41 -13.49
N ASP A 151 -7.02 2.19 -12.56
CA ASP A 151 -7.80 3.20 -11.84
C ASP A 151 -8.22 4.33 -12.80
N PRO A 152 -9.51 4.75 -12.82
CA PRO A 152 -9.97 5.81 -13.72
C PRO A 152 -9.27 7.15 -13.48
N GLY A 153 -8.88 7.46 -12.24
CA GLY A 153 -8.12 8.67 -11.92
C GLY A 153 -6.68 8.63 -12.46
N THR A 154 -6.03 7.47 -12.40
CA THR A 154 -4.74 7.23 -13.07
C THR A 154 -4.86 7.32 -14.60
N ALA A 155 -5.92 6.74 -15.18
CA ALA A 155 -6.16 6.80 -16.63
C ALA A 155 -6.35 8.24 -17.10
N LEU A 156 -7.21 9.00 -16.42
CA LEU A 156 -7.45 10.41 -16.74
C LEU A 156 -6.18 11.26 -16.64
N LEU A 157 -5.31 10.97 -15.65
CA LEU A 157 -4.02 11.64 -15.53
C LEU A 157 -3.12 11.37 -16.73
N ILE A 158 -3.02 10.11 -17.16
CA ILE A 158 -2.22 9.71 -18.32
C ILE A 158 -2.74 10.40 -19.59
N GLU A 159 -4.06 10.46 -19.79
CA GLU A 159 -4.68 11.09 -20.95
C GLU A 159 -4.47 12.61 -20.99
N THR A 160 -4.40 13.25 -19.82
CA THR A 160 -4.34 14.72 -19.70
C THR A 160 -2.91 15.25 -19.71
N MET A 161 -1.96 14.47 -19.19
CA MET A 161 -0.59 14.91 -18.97
C MET A 161 0.20 15.00 -20.29
N PRO A 162 0.96 16.09 -20.53
CA PRO A 162 1.82 16.20 -21.70
C PRO A 162 3.02 15.25 -21.58
N ALA A 163 3.73 15.04 -22.69
CA ALA A 163 5.03 14.39 -22.64
C ALA A 163 6.00 15.17 -21.74
N LEU A 164 6.46 14.54 -20.65
CA LEU A 164 7.36 15.15 -19.68
C LEU A 164 8.83 15.05 -20.11
N SER A 165 9.70 15.80 -19.44
CA SER A 165 11.14 15.84 -19.73
C SER A 165 11.96 16.06 -18.46
N GLY A 166 13.20 15.55 -18.45
CA GLY A 166 14.11 15.68 -17.33
C GLY A 166 13.96 14.57 -16.29
N ARG A 167 14.37 14.85 -15.05
CA ARG A 167 14.32 13.93 -13.91
C ARG A 167 13.03 14.15 -13.13
N GLY A 168 12.32 13.08 -12.79
CA GLY A 168 11.12 13.20 -11.98
C GLY A 168 10.91 12.07 -10.98
N ALA A 169 9.77 12.10 -10.32
CA ALA A 169 9.33 11.05 -9.40
C ALA A 169 7.84 10.71 -9.57
N ASP A 170 7.50 9.46 -9.30
CA ASP A 170 6.14 8.92 -9.15
C ASP A 170 5.93 8.55 -7.67
N LEU A 171 5.12 9.35 -6.96
CA LEU A 171 4.87 9.18 -5.52
C LEU A 171 3.61 8.33 -5.28
N GLY A 172 3.79 7.16 -4.69
CA GLY A 172 2.74 6.13 -4.61
C GLY A 172 2.61 5.38 -5.94
N CYS A 173 3.73 4.88 -6.46
CA CYS A 173 3.81 4.39 -7.84
C CYS A 173 2.93 3.15 -8.13
N GLY A 174 2.47 2.43 -7.10
CA GLY A 174 1.61 1.26 -7.25
C GLY A 174 2.22 0.21 -8.16
N LEU A 175 1.45 -0.25 -9.15
CA LEU A 175 1.91 -1.21 -10.16
C LEU A 175 2.89 -0.61 -11.20
N GLY A 176 3.19 0.69 -11.15
CA GLY A 176 4.04 1.39 -12.11
C GLY A 176 3.32 1.81 -13.41
N VAL A 177 1.98 1.89 -13.39
CA VAL A 177 1.17 2.27 -14.58
C VAL A 177 1.52 3.68 -15.04
N LEU A 178 1.55 4.64 -14.11
CA LEU A 178 1.85 6.03 -14.40
C LEU A 178 3.31 6.20 -14.86
N ALA A 179 4.24 5.52 -14.20
CA ALA A 179 5.64 5.46 -14.63
C ALA A 179 5.81 5.00 -16.08
N ARG A 180 5.11 3.94 -16.53
CA ARG A 180 5.17 3.48 -17.93
C ARG A 180 4.73 4.57 -18.92
N ALA A 181 3.69 5.32 -18.58
CA ALA A 181 3.23 6.43 -19.41
C ALA A 181 4.23 7.60 -19.46
N VAL A 182 4.80 7.98 -18.31
CA VAL A 182 5.85 9.02 -18.23
C VAL A 182 7.06 8.64 -19.08
N LEU A 183 7.51 7.38 -18.99
CA LEU A 183 8.69 6.87 -19.66
C LEU A 183 8.50 6.70 -21.18
N ALA A 184 7.28 6.78 -21.70
CA ALA A 184 7.04 6.85 -23.14
C ALA A 184 7.70 8.09 -23.78
N SER A 185 7.96 9.14 -23.00
CA SER A 185 8.76 10.27 -23.45
C SER A 185 10.26 9.94 -23.40
N PRO A 186 10.99 10.04 -24.53
CA PRO A 186 12.45 9.85 -24.54
C PRO A 186 13.19 11.02 -23.86
N LYS A 187 12.49 12.14 -23.57
CA LYS A 187 13.08 13.30 -22.90
C LYS A 187 13.17 13.12 -21.39
N VAL A 188 12.54 12.10 -20.82
CA VAL A 188 12.71 11.73 -19.40
C VAL A 188 14.08 11.09 -19.23
N THR A 189 14.92 11.71 -18.40
CA THR A 189 16.31 11.30 -18.15
C THR A 189 16.48 10.49 -16.87
N GLY A 190 15.47 10.45 -16.01
CA GLY A 190 15.43 9.59 -14.82
C GLY A 190 14.08 9.66 -14.12
N LEU A 191 13.63 8.55 -13.54
CA LEU A 191 12.37 8.49 -12.81
C LEU A 191 12.52 7.69 -11.51
N ALA A 192 12.26 8.34 -10.38
CA ALA A 192 12.20 7.67 -9.08
C ALA A 192 10.77 7.21 -8.77
N LEU A 193 10.60 5.93 -8.44
CA LEU A 193 9.33 5.35 -8.01
C LEU A 193 9.42 5.07 -6.51
N ILE A 194 8.48 5.63 -5.75
CA ILE A 194 8.42 5.45 -4.30
C ILE A 194 7.05 4.91 -3.96
N ASP A 195 7.00 3.81 -3.21
CA ASP A 195 5.76 3.30 -2.64
C ASP A 195 5.98 2.74 -1.24
N ILE A 196 4.98 2.90 -0.38
CA ILE A 196 4.98 2.39 0.99
C ILE A 196 4.74 0.87 1.01
N ASP A 197 4.09 0.32 -0.01
CA ASP A 197 3.77 -1.10 -0.12
C ASP A 197 4.89 -1.87 -0.82
N ARG A 198 5.57 -2.76 -0.06
CA ARG A 198 6.60 -3.66 -0.60
C ARG A 198 6.11 -4.45 -1.81
N ARG A 199 4.84 -4.86 -1.82
CA ARG A 199 4.23 -5.64 -2.90
C ARG A 199 4.09 -4.80 -4.17
N ALA A 200 3.69 -3.53 -4.03
CA ALA A 200 3.65 -2.56 -5.13
C ALA A 200 5.04 -2.35 -5.73
N VAL A 201 6.06 -2.15 -4.89
CA VAL A 201 7.46 -2.06 -5.33
C VAL A 201 7.90 -3.29 -6.11
N ALA A 202 7.60 -4.50 -5.61
CA ALA A 202 7.92 -5.74 -6.30
C ALA A 202 7.19 -5.88 -7.65
N ALA A 203 5.93 -5.47 -7.73
CA ALA A 203 5.16 -5.44 -8.98
C ALA A 203 5.73 -4.42 -9.98
N ALA A 204 5.98 -3.18 -9.55
CA ALA A 204 6.53 -2.12 -10.36
C ALA A 204 7.90 -2.50 -10.97
N ARG A 205 8.77 -3.17 -10.20
CA ARG A 205 10.04 -3.70 -10.72
C ARG A 205 9.86 -4.65 -11.90
N ARG A 206 8.84 -5.50 -11.88
CA ARG A 206 8.52 -6.42 -12.98
C ARG A 206 7.81 -5.73 -14.15
N ASN A 207 7.04 -4.68 -13.88
CA ASN A 207 6.17 -4.02 -14.86
C ASN A 207 6.84 -2.93 -15.69
N VAL A 208 7.82 -2.23 -15.12
CA VAL A 208 8.39 -1.03 -15.77
C VAL A 208 9.64 -1.37 -16.57
N GLY A 209 10.56 -2.17 -16.03
CA GLY A 209 11.72 -2.72 -16.77
C GLY A 209 12.64 -1.70 -17.48
N ASP A 210 12.54 -0.40 -17.16
CA ASP A 210 13.25 0.67 -17.85
C ASP A 210 14.54 1.06 -17.09
N PRO A 211 15.71 1.16 -17.76
CA PRO A 211 16.98 1.47 -17.11
C PRO A 211 17.05 2.89 -16.50
N ARG A 212 16.13 3.79 -16.84
CA ARG A 212 16.06 5.15 -16.28
C ARG A 212 15.40 5.18 -14.90
N VAL A 213 14.92 4.04 -14.41
CA VAL A 213 14.09 3.95 -13.21
C VAL A 213 14.90 3.53 -11.99
N THR A 214 14.64 4.20 -10.87
CA THR A 214 15.02 3.74 -9.53
C THR A 214 13.74 3.48 -8.73
N ILE A 215 13.69 2.40 -7.94
CA ILE A 215 12.48 2.03 -7.18
C ILE A 215 12.83 1.78 -5.72
N ALA A 216 12.22 2.56 -4.83
CA ALA A 216 12.41 2.50 -3.39
C ALA A 216 11.13 2.06 -2.67
N TRP A 217 11.30 1.16 -1.69
CA TRP A 217 10.28 0.87 -0.69
C TRP A 217 10.45 1.86 0.46
N GLY A 218 9.51 2.81 0.57
CA GLY A 218 9.66 3.92 1.49
C GLY A 218 8.40 4.77 1.61
N ASP A 219 8.33 5.55 2.67
CA ASP A 219 7.27 6.53 2.86
C ASP A 219 7.58 7.79 2.07
N ALA A 220 6.81 8.07 1.02
CA ALA A 220 6.97 9.29 0.23
C ALA A 220 6.85 10.57 1.09
N ARG A 221 6.22 10.52 2.27
CA ARG A 221 6.19 11.67 3.19
C ARG A 221 7.53 11.95 3.87
N ALA A 222 8.44 10.98 3.94
CA ALA A 222 9.76 11.15 4.57
C ALA A 222 10.67 12.05 3.72
N ALA A 223 11.60 12.76 4.37
CA ALA A 223 12.40 13.78 3.72
C ALA A 223 13.48 13.25 2.79
N ASP A 224 14.03 12.10 3.15
CA ASP A 224 15.08 11.37 2.47
C ASP A 224 14.56 10.36 1.44
N ALA A 225 13.23 10.12 1.40
CA ALA A 225 12.63 9.15 0.50
C ALA A 225 12.54 9.62 -0.96
N VAL A 226 12.45 10.93 -1.19
CA VAL A 226 12.24 11.52 -2.54
C VAL A 226 13.47 12.33 -2.94
N PRO A 227 14.05 12.12 -4.15
CA PRO A 227 15.17 12.93 -4.61
C PRO A 227 14.80 14.42 -4.78
N ASP A 228 15.76 15.31 -4.56
CA ASP A 228 15.58 16.75 -4.74
C ASP A 228 15.87 17.24 -6.17
N ARG A 229 15.49 18.49 -6.42
CA ARG A 229 15.72 19.25 -7.67
C ARG A 229 15.11 18.57 -8.90
N LEU A 230 13.93 17.99 -8.74
CA LEU A 230 13.18 17.32 -9.80
C LEU A 230 12.58 18.34 -10.78
N ASP A 231 12.54 17.97 -12.06
CA ASP A 231 11.83 18.68 -13.12
C ASP A 231 10.32 18.51 -13.00
N PHE A 232 9.89 17.31 -12.60
CA PHE A 232 8.47 16.99 -12.45
C PHE A 232 8.22 15.97 -11.34
N VAL A 233 7.01 15.98 -10.80
CA VAL A 233 6.46 14.93 -9.95
C VAL A 233 5.10 14.54 -10.51
N VAL A 234 4.81 13.24 -10.55
CA VAL A 234 3.49 12.70 -10.89
C VAL A 234 2.95 11.91 -9.70
N MET A 235 1.65 11.96 -9.44
CA MET A 235 1.05 11.12 -8.39
C MET A 235 -0.46 10.96 -8.54
N ASN A 236 -0.94 9.76 -8.18
CA ASN A 236 -2.31 9.50 -7.78
C ASN A 236 -2.29 9.10 -6.30
N PRO A 237 -2.29 10.06 -5.37
CA PRO A 237 -1.99 9.80 -3.97
C PRO A 237 -3.07 8.95 -3.31
N PRO A 238 -2.72 8.15 -2.29
CA PRO A 238 -3.70 7.38 -1.55
C PRO A 238 -4.73 8.31 -0.89
N PHE A 239 -6.01 8.01 -1.10
CA PHE A 239 -7.11 8.77 -0.50
C PHE A 239 -7.64 8.15 0.79
N HIS A 240 -7.16 6.96 1.17
CA HIS A 240 -7.59 6.24 2.37
C HIS A 240 -6.39 5.55 3.04
N ASP A 241 -6.01 5.98 4.24
CA ASP A 241 -5.24 5.16 5.17
C ASP A 241 -6.18 4.73 6.31
N GLY A 242 -6.33 3.43 6.54
CA GLY A 242 -7.09 2.92 7.69
C GLY A 242 -8.62 3.10 7.72
N GLY A 243 -9.25 4.01 6.95
CA GLY A 243 -10.72 4.11 6.89
C GLY A 243 -11.29 5.53 6.93
N ALA A 244 -10.46 6.54 7.22
CA ALA A 244 -10.82 7.93 6.99
C ALA A 244 -10.24 8.38 5.64
N GLU A 245 -10.96 9.25 4.93
CA GLU A 245 -10.33 10.07 3.89
C GLU A 245 -9.29 10.95 4.56
N ASP A 246 -8.02 10.53 4.47
CA ASP A 246 -6.95 11.27 5.10
C ASP A 246 -6.53 12.42 4.18
N ARG A 247 -7.29 13.51 4.28
CA ARG A 247 -6.93 14.79 3.65
C ARG A 247 -5.49 15.18 4.02
N ALA A 248 -5.03 14.90 5.25
CA ALA A 248 -3.69 15.25 5.69
C ALA A 248 -2.63 14.43 4.95
N LEU A 249 -2.91 13.16 4.61
CA LEU A 249 -2.03 12.32 3.80
C LEU A 249 -1.81 12.91 2.41
N GLY A 250 -2.88 13.23 1.68
CA GLY A 250 -2.76 13.85 0.36
C GLY A 250 -2.07 15.21 0.41
N GLN A 251 -2.34 16.02 1.44
CA GLN A 251 -1.66 17.28 1.66
C GLN A 251 -0.15 17.11 1.95
N ALA A 252 0.23 16.08 2.71
CA ALA A 252 1.64 15.77 2.95
C ALA A 252 2.36 15.37 1.66
N PHE A 253 1.72 14.59 0.79
CA PHE A 253 2.23 14.27 -0.54
C PHE A 253 2.41 15.53 -1.40
N ILE A 254 1.43 16.44 -1.42
CA ILE A 254 1.52 17.72 -2.13
C ILE A 254 2.71 18.55 -1.65
N ARG A 255 2.87 18.70 -0.32
CA ARG A 255 3.98 19.46 0.27
C ARG A 255 5.33 18.79 -0.04
N ARG A 256 5.42 17.46 -0.01
CA ARG A 256 6.64 16.75 -0.38
C ARG A 256 6.99 16.97 -1.85
N ALA A 257 6.02 16.83 -2.75
CA ALA A 257 6.22 17.07 -4.18
C ALA A 257 6.74 18.49 -4.43
N ALA A 258 6.10 19.50 -3.80
CA ALA A 258 6.55 20.88 -3.88
C ALA A 258 7.98 21.05 -3.35
N ALA A 259 8.34 20.41 -2.22
CA ALA A 259 9.69 20.48 -1.67
C ALA A 259 10.75 19.91 -2.63
N ALA A 260 10.49 18.75 -3.23
CA ALA A 260 11.41 18.02 -4.11
C ALA A 260 11.63 18.70 -5.47
N LEU A 261 10.68 19.51 -5.95
CA LEU A 261 10.78 20.18 -7.25
C LEU A 261 11.81 21.32 -7.26
N ARG A 262 12.52 21.50 -8.38
CA ARG A 262 13.31 22.72 -8.64
C ARG A 262 12.40 23.91 -8.96
N PRO A 263 12.88 25.17 -8.87
CA PRO A 263 12.12 26.32 -9.37
C PRO A 263 11.68 26.11 -10.83
N GLY A 264 10.40 26.33 -11.11
CA GLY A 264 9.78 26.09 -12.42
C GLY A 264 9.34 24.65 -12.70
N GLY A 265 9.67 23.70 -11.81
CA GLY A 265 9.23 22.31 -11.90
C GLY A 265 7.72 22.14 -11.69
N THR A 266 7.16 21.03 -12.18
CA THR A 266 5.70 20.82 -12.21
C THR A 266 5.26 19.57 -11.47
N LEU A 267 4.21 19.69 -10.67
CA LEU A 267 3.44 18.57 -10.14
C LEU A 267 2.24 18.28 -11.06
N TRP A 268 2.03 17.01 -11.39
CA TRP A 268 0.84 16.47 -12.02
C TRP A 268 0.13 15.51 -11.05
N LEU A 269 -1.09 15.85 -10.65
CA LEU A 269 -1.80 15.20 -9.56
C LEU A 269 -3.23 14.83 -9.96
N THR A 270 -3.63 13.60 -9.67
CA THR A 270 -5.05 13.21 -9.59
C THR A 270 -5.61 13.50 -8.21
N ALA A 271 -6.76 14.15 -8.13
CA ALA A 271 -7.50 14.37 -6.89
C ALA A 271 -8.95 13.87 -7.02
N ASN A 272 -9.53 13.32 -5.95
CA ASN A 272 -10.98 13.13 -5.91
C ASN A 272 -11.69 14.49 -5.93
N ALA A 273 -12.79 14.60 -6.66
CA ALA A 273 -13.45 15.88 -6.91
C ALA A 273 -13.93 16.60 -5.63
N HIS A 274 -14.27 15.86 -4.59
CA HIS A 274 -14.75 16.38 -3.30
C HIS A 274 -13.62 16.73 -2.31
N LEU A 275 -12.37 16.32 -2.58
CA LEU A 275 -11.25 16.63 -1.70
C LEU A 275 -10.69 18.04 -1.98
N PRO A 276 -10.57 18.92 -0.96
CA PRO A 276 -10.20 20.31 -1.15
C PRO A 276 -8.68 20.50 -1.20
N TYR A 277 -8.01 19.90 -2.19
CA TYR A 277 -6.55 20.00 -2.33
C TYR A 277 -6.10 21.34 -2.94
N GLU A 278 -7.00 22.09 -3.56
CA GLU A 278 -6.72 23.39 -4.19
C GLU A 278 -6.12 24.38 -3.20
N ALA A 279 -6.59 24.38 -1.94
CA ALA A 279 -6.05 25.24 -0.89
C ALA A 279 -4.58 24.92 -0.58
N THR A 280 -4.23 23.63 -0.44
CA THR A 280 -2.85 23.22 -0.19
C THR A 280 -1.97 23.38 -1.42
N LEU A 281 -2.50 23.15 -2.62
CA LEU A 281 -1.77 23.44 -3.86
C LEU A 281 -1.43 24.92 -3.96
N ALA A 282 -2.38 25.82 -3.71
CA ALA A 282 -2.17 27.27 -3.74
C ALA A 282 -1.23 27.78 -2.63
N GLU A 283 -1.11 27.04 -1.51
CA GLU A 283 -0.17 27.34 -0.43
C GLU A 283 1.29 27.14 -0.86
N VAL A 284 1.58 26.09 -1.64
CA VAL A 284 2.97 25.66 -1.92
C VAL A 284 3.41 25.79 -3.39
N PHE A 285 2.50 26.14 -4.30
CA PHE A 285 2.79 26.36 -5.71
C PHE A 285 2.39 27.77 -6.15
N ARG A 286 3.16 28.33 -7.10
CA ARG A 286 2.92 29.66 -7.66
C ARG A 286 1.70 29.69 -8.57
N GLU A 287 1.47 28.62 -9.32
CA GLU A 287 0.39 28.51 -10.30
C GLU A 287 -0.23 27.12 -10.19
N VAL A 288 -1.57 27.05 -10.16
CA VAL A 288 -2.33 25.80 -10.10
C VAL A 288 -3.43 25.87 -11.14
N THR A 289 -3.44 24.92 -12.07
CA THR A 289 -4.43 24.82 -13.14
C THR A 289 -5.11 23.46 -13.10
N GLN A 290 -6.44 23.43 -12.99
CA GLN A 290 -7.21 22.21 -13.25
C GLN A 290 -7.22 21.94 -14.76
N ARG A 291 -6.58 20.86 -15.19
CA ARG A 291 -6.43 20.49 -16.60
C ARG A 291 -7.58 19.63 -17.11
N ALA A 292 -8.18 18.81 -16.24
CA ALA A 292 -9.34 17.99 -16.57
C ALA A 292 -10.18 17.69 -15.32
N ALA A 293 -11.44 17.33 -15.53
CA ALA A 293 -12.30 16.75 -14.50
C ALA A 293 -13.28 15.75 -15.15
N ALA A 294 -13.22 14.49 -14.73
CA ALA A 294 -14.07 13.41 -15.23
C ALA A 294 -14.12 12.25 -14.22
N HIS A 295 -15.18 11.45 -14.27
CA HIS A 295 -15.33 10.22 -13.47
C HIS A 295 -15.16 10.40 -11.94
N GLY A 296 -15.47 11.60 -11.42
CA GLY A 296 -15.28 11.92 -9.99
C GLY A 296 -13.86 12.36 -9.61
N TYR A 297 -12.97 12.54 -10.60
CA TYR A 297 -11.59 12.98 -10.41
C TYR A 297 -11.33 14.34 -11.06
N LYS A 298 -10.34 15.06 -10.54
CA LYS A 298 -9.75 16.29 -11.10
C LYS A 298 -8.27 16.04 -11.36
N ILE A 299 -7.77 16.54 -12.48
CA ILE A 299 -6.33 16.56 -12.77
C ILE A 299 -5.81 17.97 -12.60
N HIS A 300 -4.80 18.13 -11.75
CA HIS A 300 -4.13 19.42 -11.53
C HIS A 300 -2.71 19.39 -12.07
N GLU A 301 -2.35 20.45 -12.78
CA GLU A 301 -0.95 20.85 -12.97
C GLU A 301 -0.65 21.99 -11.99
N ALA A 302 0.42 21.86 -11.22
CA ALA A 302 0.89 22.90 -10.32
C ALA A 302 2.38 23.20 -10.55
N ARG A 303 2.75 24.48 -10.64
CA ARG A 303 4.12 24.93 -10.97
C ARG A 303 4.75 25.64 -9.78
N LYS A 304 5.99 25.23 -9.45
CA LYS A 304 6.79 25.81 -8.36
C LYS A 304 7.41 27.15 -8.75
#